data_AF-R6JPF3-F1
#
_entry.id   AF-R6JPF3-F1
#
_cell.length_a   1.000
_cell.length_b   1.000
_cell.length_c   1.000
_cell.angle_alpha   90.00
_cell.angle_beta   90.00
_cell.angle_gamma   90.00
#
_symmetry.space_group_name_H-M   'P 1'
#
loop_
_entity.id
_entity.type
_entity.pdbx_description
1 polymer ?
#
loop_
_entity_poly.entity_id
_entity_poly.type
_entity_poly.pdbx_seq_one_letter_code
_entity_poly.pdbx_strand_id
1 'polypeptide(L)'
;MERKYRILGIAPYENLKNAMVTEAAKYEDIEMVVYTGNLEDGAQLALQHMNEGFDILISRGGTAELIRKIASIPVIEITLSINDILRAILLVGNLTEAYAVVGYPTVTQPAHVLCEMMNYRMNIITIHSPDELDPVLKELKAGGCNFILCDVITEMMAREAGVEPILILSGPESIDIAIDYSINMCRVLAETKARSRLFTRALDMQGMKTVIMKQDGSILFSTYNEKNISSVTGYLKKLAESPHSMSAKAFHMIENRLYSISAEETTFLEEPCYIFCLEQNPFPVGGSKHGIRFSTCTEVSVMYSSSFYSLTSSARLMEEKIRMINQTTLPVMILGERGSGKNQLAAKLYLESSMQRYPYITIDCQVLNERTWNYIISNYNSPLNDKNNTIFISNLQALSRHQQEQLLSFLVDTNAHKRNRIILSCSQTLDRDLPDPSRNFIDYLPCTTVYMPPLRELTDDIQGSSNLYLNAMNVEMSKQIVGFTPEALALLMSYQWPDNFMQLKRVLAELVMLTSTAYIQRDTVFEVIEKEKRQYVPTTADLFDYNRPLGEMTREIVKVVLSQCGGNQTLAAKRLGIGRTTLWRYLNETD
;
A
#
# COMPACT_ATOMS: atom_id res chain seq x y z
N MET A 1 -18.53 -37.21 13.45
CA MET A 1 -19.68 -37.55 12.60
C MET A 1 -19.60 -36.66 11.39
N GLU A 2 -19.26 -37.22 10.23
CA GLU A 2 -19.28 -36.47 8.98
C GLU A 2 -20.72 -36.03 8.67
N ARG A 3 -20.88 -34.78 8.24
CA ARG A 3 -22.19 -34.23 7.86
C ARG A 3 -22.64 -34.96 6.59
N LYS A 4 -23.81 -35.60 6.62
CA LYS A 4 -24.43 -36.18 5.42
C LYS A 4 -24.74 -35.10 4.39
N TYR A 5 -24.58 -35.40 3.11
CA TYR A 5 -24.95 -34.49 2.03
C TYR A 5 -26.46 -34.47 1.88
N ARG A 6 -27.06 -33.28 1.90
CA ARG A 6 -28.52 -33.13 1.79
C ARG A 6 -28.88 -32.91 0.33
N ILE A 7 -29.67 -33.82 -0.23
CA ILE A 7 -30.06 -33.82 -1.64
C ILE A 7 -31.56 -33.54 -1.76
N LEU A 8 -31.92 -32.51 -2.54
CA LEU A 8 -33.31 -32.24 -2.90
C LEU A 8 -33.66 -32.96 -4.20
N GLY A 9 -34.59 -33.89 -4.15
CA GLY A 9 -35.15 -34.55 -5.32
C GLY A 9 -36.45 -33.88 -5.78
N ILE A 10 -36.55 -33.51 -7.05
CA ILE A 10 -37.82 -33.10 -7.66
C ILE A 10 -38.15 -34.09 -8.77
N ALA A 11 -39.08 -35.00 -8.50
CA ALA A 11 -39.51 -36.04 -9.42
C ALA A 11 -40.73 -35.56 -10.24
N PRO A 12 -40.73 -35.68 -11.58
CA PRO A 12 -41.88 -35.27 -12.39
C PRO A 12 -43.14 -36.14 -12.19
N TYR A 13 -42.99 -37.35 -11.64
CA TYR A 13 -44.08 -38.30 -11.40
C TYR A 13 -43.78 -39.19 -10.17
N GLU A 14 -44.83 -39.75 -9.56
CA GLU A 14 -44.74 -40.42 -8.26
C GLU A 14 -43.85 -41.67 -8.27
N ASN A 15 -43.84 -42.43 -9.37
CA ASN A 15 -42.98 -43.62 -9.48
C ASN A 15 -41.50 -43.26 -9.41
N LEU A 16 -41.08 -42.15 -10.01
CA LEU A 16 -39.68 -41.71 -9.91
C LEU A 16 -39.34 -41.26 -8.49
N LYS A 17 -40.27 -40.58 -7.79
CA LYS A 17 -40.07 -40.23 -6.39
C LYS A 17 -39.81 -41.47 -5.54
N ASN A 18 -40.65 -42.49 -5.67
CA ASN A 18 -40.49 -43.75 -4.93
C ASN A 18 -39.17 -44.44 -5.27
N ALA A 19 -38.79 -44.45 -6.55
CA ALA A 19 -37.51 -45.01 -6.99
C ALA A 19 -36.33 -44.22 -6.40
N MET A 20 -36.34 -42.88 -6.45
CA MET A 20 -35.31 -42.03 -5.85
C MET A 20 -35.17 -42.26 -4.35
N VAL A 21 -36.28 -42.37 -3.61
CA VAL A 21 -36.25 -42.65 -2.17
C VAL A 21 -35.67 -44.05 -1.88
N THR A 22 -36.04 -45.05 -2.68
CA THR A 22 -35.57 -46.43 -2.51
C THR A 22 -34.08 -46.55 -2.82
N GLU A 23 -33.63 -45.94 -3.91
CA GLU A 23 -32.23 -45.94 -4.33
C GLU A 23 -31.35 -45.13 -3.37
N ALA A 24 -31.81 -43.96 -2.92
CA ALA A 24 -31.10 -43.15 -1.94
C ALA A 24 -30.90 -43.87 -0.59
N ALA A 25 -31.80 -44.78 -0.20
CA ALA A 25 -31.67 -45.55 1.04
C ALA A 25 -30.46 -46.50 1.05
N LYS A 26 -29.86 -46.80 -0.12
CA LYS A 26 -28.64 -47.61 -0.24
C LYS A 26 -27.39 -46.85 0.21
N TYR A 27 -27.44 -45.52 0.32
CA TYR A 27 -26.29 -44.66 0.58
C TYR A 27 -26.36 -44.10 2.01
N GLU A 28 -25.38 -44.42 2.85
CA GLU A 28 -25.33 -43.94 4.23
C GLU A 28 -24.93 -42.46 4.35
N ASP A 29 -24.21 -41.93 3.35
CA ASP A 29 -23.58 -40.61 3.36
C ASP A 29 -24.50 -39.46 2.92
N ILE A 30 -25.74 -39.76 2.53
CA ILE A 30 -26.70 -38.79 2.02
C ILE A 30 -27.98 -38.77 2.83
N GLU A 31 -28.67 -37.64 2.77
CA GLU A 31 -30.04 -37.45 3.21
C GLU A 31 -30.83 -36.88 2.03
N MET A 32 -31.70 -37.69 1.43
CA MET A 32 -32.49 -37.27 0.28
C MET A 32 -33.93 -36.96 0.71
N VAL A 33 -34.42 -35.78 0.32
CA VAL A 33 -35.82 -35.39 0.45
C VAL A 33 -36.40 -35.22 -0.96
N VAL A 34 -37.48 -35.93 -1.27
CA VAL A 34 -38.02 -35.97 -2.64
C VAL A 34 -39.48 -35.50 -2.68
N TYR A 35 -39.76 -34.54 -3.57
CA TYR A 35 -41.10 -34.04 -3.86
C TYR A 35 -41.51 -34.40 -5.29
N THR A 36 -42.81 -34.44 -5.54
CA THR A 36 -43.38 -34.68 -6.87
C THR A 36 -43.84 -33.35 -7.46
N GLY A 37 -43.33 -33.01 -8.64
CA GLY A 37 -43.71 -31.80 -9.38
C GLY A 37 -43.15 -31.83 -10.79
N ASN A 38 -43.99 -31.56 -11.78
CA ASN A 38 -43.62 -31.58 -13.19
C ASN A 38 -43.46 -30.15 -13.72
N LEU A 39 -42.48 -29.93 -14.60
CA LEU A 39 -42.23 -28.65 -15.27
C LEU A 39 -42.25 -27.45 -14.29
N GLU A 40 -43.18 -26.53 -14.47
CA GLU A 40 -43.32 -25.29 -13.70
C GLU A 40 -43.64 -25.55 -12.22
N ASP A 41 -44.48 -26.54 -11.92
CA ASP A 41 -44.80 -26.92 -10.54
C ASP A 41 -43.54 -27.43 -9.82
N GLY A 42 -42.71 -28.22 -10.53
CA GLY A 42 -41.43 -28.70 -10.03
C GLY A 42 -40.42 -27.57 -9.80
N ALA A 43 -40.38 -26.59 -10.71
CA ALA A 43 -39.55 -25.39 -10.57
C ALA A 43 -39.96 -24.52 -9.38
N GLN A 44 -41.27 -24.38 -9.14
CA GLN A 44 -41.79 -23.64 -7.99
C GLN A 44 -41.47 -24.34 -6.66
N LEU A 45 -41.63 -25.67 -6.60
CA LEU A 45 -41.25 -26.46 -5.41
C LEU A 45 -39.74 -26.37 -5.14
N ALA A 46 -38.92 -26.41 -6.19
CA ALA A 46 -37.47 -26.23 -6.05
C ALA A 46 -37.14 -24.87 -5.40
N LEU A 47 -37.77 -23.78 -5.84
CA LEU A 47 -37.57 -22.44 -5.26
C LEU A 47 -38.02 -22.35 -3.79
N GLN A 48 -39.15 -22.97 -3.44
CA GLN A 48 -39.68 -22.95 -2.08
C GLN A 48 -38.72 -23.60 -1.09
N HIS A 49 -38.13 -24.73 -1.46
CA HIS A 49 -37.27 -25.53 -0.59
C HIS A 49 -35.77 -25.24 -0.78
N MET A 50 -35.37 -24.38 -1.72
CA MET A 50 -33.96 -24.14 -2.08
C MET A 50 -33.10 -23.64 -0.91
N ASN A 51 -33.71 -22.86 -0.01
CA ASN A 51 -33.02 -22.23 1.11
C ASN A 51 -32.98 -23.10 2.38
N GLU A 52 -33.50 -24.33 2.33
CA GLU A 52 -33.55 -25.24 3.49
C GLU A 52 -32.22 -25.96 3.76
N GLY A 53 -31.12 -25.53 3.13
CA GLY A 53 -29.77 -26.04 3.37
C GLY A 53 -29.47 -27.35 2.63
N PHE A 54 -30.05 -27.54 1.45
CA PHE A 54 -29.67 -28.60 0.52
C PHE A 54 -28.35 -28.26 -0.18
N ASP A 55 -27.51 -29.27 -0.41
CA ASP A 55 -26.21 -29.11 -1.05
C ASP A 55 -26.32 -29.22 -2.59
N ILE A 56 -27.27 -30.02 -3.08
CA ILE A 56 -27.49 -30.27 -4.51
C ILE A 56 -28.94 -30.68 -4.81
N LEU A 57 -29.37 -30.49 -6.05
CA LEU A 57 -30.69 -30.86 -6.53
C LEU A 57 -30.62 -31.92 -7.62
N ILE A 58 -31.50 -32.93 -7.56
CA ILE A 58 -31.67 -33.95 -8.60
C ILE A 58 -33.08 -33.87 -9.19
N SER A 59 -33.18 -33.84 -10.52
CA SER A 59 -34.46 -33.92 -11.23
C SER A 59 -34.28 -34.61 -12.59
N ARG A 60 -35.29 -34.62 -13.47
CA ARG A 60 -35.28 -35.36 -14.74
C ARG A 60 -35.86 -34.53 -15.88
N GLY A 61 -35.18 -34.52 -17.03
CA GLY A 61 -35.68 -33.94 -18.28
C GLY A 61 -36.02 -32.45 -18.19
N GLY A 62 -37.12 -32.03 -18.85
CA GLY A 62 -37.55 -30.63 -18.91
C GLY A 62 -37.70 -29.95 -17.55
N THR A 63 -38.14 -30.67 -16.51
CA THR A 63 -38.20 -30.15 -15.13
C THR A 63 -36.81 -29.77 -14.61
N ALA A 64 -35.79 -30.60 -14.85
CA ALA A 64 -34.42 -30.32 -14.45
C ALA A 64 -33.86 -29.09 -15.18
N GLU A 65 -34.18 -28.94 -16.48
CA GLU A 65 -33.74 -27.81 -17.28
C GLU A 65 -34.35 -26.49 -16.79
N LEU A 66 -35.65 -26.48 -16.46
CA LEU A 66 -36.32 -25.31 -15.90
C LEU A 66 -35.74 -24.94 -14.54
N ILE A 67 -35.50 -25.92 -13.66
CA ILE A 67 -34.89 -25.67 -12.35
C ILE A 67 -33.47 -25.12 -12.50
N ARG A 68 -32.69 -25.61 -13.47
CA ARG A 68 -31.31 -25.13 -13.73
C ARG A 68 -31.25 -23.63 -14.04
N LYS A 69 -32.28 -23.07 -14.67
CA LYS A 69 -32.34 -21.63 -15.02
C LYS A 69 -32.56 -20.72 -13.81
N ILE A 70 -33.10 -21.25 -12.71
CA ILE A 70 -33.49 -20.48 -11.52
C ILE A 70 -32.73 -20.89 -10.25
N ALA A 71 -32.03 -22.02 -10.25
CA ALA A 71 -31.43 -22.58 -9.05
C ALA A 71 -30.14 -21.88 -8.60
N SER A 72 -30.01 -21.68 -7.29
CA SER A 72 -28.80 -21.18 -6.62
C SER A 72 -27.83 -22.29 -6.20
N ILE A 73 -28.28 -23.54 -6.22
CA ILE A 73 -27.51 -24.76 -5.97
C ILE A 73 -27.36 -25.57 -7.26
N PRO A 74 -26.32 -26.42 -7.40
CA PRO A 74 -26.14 -27.22 -8.61
C PRO A 74 -27.30 -28.19 -8.84
N VAL A 75 -27.66 -28.38 -10.12
CA VAL A 75 -28.73 -29.27 -10.56
C VAL A 75 -28.14 -30.41 -11.39
N ILE A 76 -28.39 -31.64 -10.95
CA ILE A 76 -28.06 -32.87 -11.65
C ILE A 76 -29.32 -33.44 -12.28
N GLU A 77 -29.19 -33.81 -13.55
CA GLU A 77 -30.28 -34.40 -14.32
C GLU A 77 -30.12 -35.92 -14.35
N ILE A 78 -31.21 -36.64 -14.09
CA ILE A 78 -31.34 -38.07 -14.35
C ILE A 78 -31.57 -38.23 -15.85
N THR A 79 -30.53 -38.60 -16.58
CA THR A 79 -30.60 -38.87 -18.02
C THR A 79 -31.13 -40.27 -18.28
N LEU A 80 -31.92 -40.44 -19.35
CA LEU A 80 -32.34 -41.78 -19.79
C LEU A 80 -31.16 -42.56 -20.33
N SER A 81 -31.06 -43.83 -19.92
CA SER A 81 -30.06 -44.76 -20.43
C SER A 81 -30.61 -45.61 -21.58
N ILE A 82 -29.72 -46.24 -22.34
CA ILE A 82 -30.08 -47.23 -23.36
C ILE A 82 -30.89 -48.39 -22.74
N ASN A 83 -30.60 -48.77 -21.49
CA ASN A 83 -31.32 -49.82 -20.78
C ASN A 83 -32.77 -49.43 -20.48
N ASP A 84 -33.02 -48.15 -20.21
CA ASP A 84 -34.37 -47.63 -19.94
C ASP A 84 -35.23 -47.73 -21.19
N ILE A 85 -34.67 -47.35 -22.34
CA ILE A 85 -35.34 -47.47 -23.63
C ILE A 85 -35.55 -48.94 -23.99
N LEU A 86 -34.53 -49.79 -23.80
CA LEU A 86 -34.65 -51.22 -24.08
C LEU A 86 -35.74 -51.88 -23.23
N ARG A 87 -35.84 -51.56 -21.93
CA ARG A 87 -36.92 -52.05 -21.05
C ARG A 87 -38.28 -51.60 -21.56
N ALA A 88 -38.42 -50.33 -21.95
CA ALA A 88 -39.65 -49.82 -22.51
C ALA A 88 -40.03 -50.55 -23.81
N ILE A 89 -39.06 -50.81 -24.71
CA ILE A 89 -39.29 -51.58 -25.93
C ILE A 89 -39.70 -53.02 -25.62
N LEU A 90 -39.05 -53.69 -24.66
CA LEU A 90 -39.37 -55.06 -24.28
C LEU A 90 -40.78 -55.20 -23.69
N LEU A 91 -41.31 -54.17 -23.02
CA LEU A 91 -42.69 -54.13 -22.53
C LEU A 91 -43.70 -54.13 -23.70
N VAL A 92 -43.34 -53.49 -24.81
CA VAL A 92 -44.18 -53.34 -26.01
C VAL A 92 -43.94 -54.45 -27.04
N GLY A 93 -42.82 -55.17 -26.96
CA GLY A 93 -42.41 -56.20 -27.92
C GLY A 93 -43.37 -57.39 -28.06
N ASN A 94 -44.31 -57.58 -27.11
CA ASN A 94 -45.36 -58.60 -27.21
C ASN A 94 -46.65 -58.09 -27.90
N LEU A 95 -46.72 -56.79 -28.23
CA LEU A 95 -47.87 -56.20 -28.91
C LEU A 95 -47.74 -56.42 -30.42
N THR A 96 -48.84 -56.81 -31.07
CA THR A 96 -48.92 -56.95 -32.54
C THR A 96 -49.14 -55.63 -33.27
N GLU A 97 -49.33 -54.54 -32.53
CA GLU A 97 -49.69 -53.22 -33.05
C GLU A 97 -48.46 -52.35 -33.32
N ALA A 98 -48.58 -51.43 -34.28
CA ALA A 98 -47.51 -50.50 -34.63
C ALA A 98 -47.29 -49.47 -33.51
N TYR A 99 -46.02 -49.25 -33.15
CA TYR A 99 -45.60 -48.28 -32.15
C TYR A 99 -44.44 -47.42 -32.64
N ALA A 100 -44.30 -46.22 -32.07
CA ALA A 100 -43.23 -45.27 -32.38
C ALA A 100 -42.60 -44.69 -31.11
N VAL A 101 -41.33 -44.30 -31.16
CA VAL A 101 -40.70 -43.49 -30.12
C VAL A 101 -40.83 -42.02 -30.50
N VAL A 102 -41.43 -41.20 -29.65
CA VAL A 102 -41.58 -39.76 -29.86
C VAL A 102 -41.04 -39.02 -28.66
N GLY A 103 -40.18 -38.04 -28.89
CA GLY A 103 -39.68 -37.19 -27.82
C GLY A 103 -38.53 -36.29 -28.24
N TYR A 104 -38.02 -35.54 -27.28
CA TYR A 104 -36.86 -34.66 -27.46
C TYR A 104 -35.58 -35.46 -27.71
N PRO A 105 -34.49 -34.81 -28.18
CA PRO A 105 -33.21 -35.49 -28.46
C PRO A 105 -32.67 -36.33 -27.29
N THR A 106 -32.95 -35.94 -26.05
CA THR A 106 -32.56 -36.67 -24.83
C THR A 106 -33.20 -38.07 -24.73
N VAL A 107 -34.32 -38.29 -25.40
CA VAL A 107 -35.05 -39.57 -25.45
C VAL A 107 -34.76 -40.29 -26.77
N THR A 108 -34.70 -39.56 -27.89
CA THR A 108 -34.58 -40.18 -29.22
C THR A 108 -33.15 -40.56 -29.60
N GLN A 109 -32.12 -39.83 -29.13
CA GLN A 109 -30.73 -40.20 -29.42
C GLN A 109 -30.34 -41.59 -28.90
N PRO A 110 -30.60 -41.96 -27.63
CA PRO A 110 -30.28 -43.31 -27.18
C PRO A 110 -31.13 -44.38 -27.90
N ALA A 111 -32.33 -44.04 -28.37
CA ALA A 111 -33.15 -44.94 -29.19
C ALA A 111 -32.54 -45.17 -30.59
N HIS A 112 -32.01 -44.12 -31.23
CA HIS A 112 -31.30 -44.24 -32.51
C HIS A 112 -30.06 -45.12 -32.37
N VAL A 113 -29.23 -44.86 -31.36
CA VAL A 113 -28.02 -45.65 -31.07
C VAL A 113 -28.38 -47.12 -30.84
N LEU A 114 -29.43 -47.41 -30.05
CA LEU A 114 -29.89 -48.77 -29.81
C LEU A 114 -30.34 -49.46 -31.11
N CYS A 115 -31.09 -48.76 -31.96
CA CYS A 115 -31.56 -49.29 -33.25
C CYS A 115 -30.39 -49.63 -34.19
N GLU A 116 -29.37 -48.76 -34.26
CA GLU A 116 -28.15 -49.02 -35.02
C GLU A 116 -27.40 -50.24 -34.48
N MET A 117 -27.19 -50.32 -33.16
CA MET A 117 -26.46 -51.41 -32.52
C MET A 117 -27.14 -52.78 -32.69
N MET A 118 -28.47 -52.81 -32.63
CA MET A 118 -29.26 -54.04 -32.71
C MET A 118 -29.69 -54.39 -34.14
N ASN A 119 -29.33 -53.55 -35.14
CA ASN A 119 -29.86 -53.61 -36.51
C ASN A 119 -31.40 -53.71 -36.54
N TYR A 120 -32.04 -52.95 -35.66
CA TYR A 120 -33.49 -52.94 -35.44
C TYR A 120 -34.09 -51.71 -36.15
N ARG A 121 -35.25 -51.88 -36.79
CA ARG A 121 -35.96 -50.77 -37.44
C ARG A 121 -37.18 -50.38 -36.62
N MET A 122 -37.12 -49.19 -36.04
CA MET A 122 -38.20 -48.59 -35.28
C MET A 122 -38.49 -47.20 -35.82
N ASN A 123 -39.76 -46.78 -35.78
CA ASN A 123 -40.12 -45.41 -36.11
C ASN A 123 -39.76 -44.48 -34.94
N ILE A 124 -38.76 -43.62 -35.13
CA ILE A 124 -38.29 -42.67 -34.11
C ILE A 124 -38.50 -41.26 -34.65
N ILE A 125 -39.26 -40.45 -33.92
CA ILE A 125 -39.57 -39.06 -34.30
C ILE A 125 -39.00 -38.14 -33.24
N THR A 126 -38.05 -37.31 -33.64
CA THR A 126 -37.43 -36.30 -32.77
C THR A 126 -38.15 -34.98 -32.93
N ILE A 127 -38.56 -34.39 -31.82
CA ILE A 127 -39.17 -33.06 -31.74
C ILE A 127 -38.21 -32.08 -31.06
N HIS A 128 -38.28 -30.81 -31.42
CA HIS A 128 -37.50 -29.75 -30.78
C HIS A 128 -38.34 -28.73 -30.03
N SER A 129 -39.66 -28.72 -30.28
CA SER A 129 -40.61 -27.83 -29.63
C SER A 129 -41.93 -28.53 -29.30
N PRO A 130 -42.68 -28.08 -28.27
CA PRO A 130 -44.00 -28.62 -27.96
C PRO A 130 -45.01 -28.47 -29.12
N ASP A 131 -44.86 -27.41 -29.92
CA ASP A 131 -45.76 -27.08 -31.05
C ASP A 131 -45.69 -28.12 -32.18
N GLU A 132 -44.57 -28.84 -32.30
CA GLU A 132 -44.38 -29.94 -33.26
C GLU A 132 -45.14 -31.21 -32.86
N LEU A 133 -45.57 -31.33 -31.60
CA LEU A 133 -46.11 -32.58 -31.08
C LEU A 133 -47.50 -32.90 -31.65
N ASP A 134 -48.40 -31.92 -31.66
CA ASP A 134 -49.77 -32.07 -32.16
C ASP A 134 -49.86 -32.58 -33.62
N PRO A 135 -49.13 -32.00 -34.60
CA PRO A 135 -49.16 -32.50 -35.97
C PRO A 135 -48.58 -33.91 -36.07
N VAL A 136 -47.49 -34.21 -35.34
CA VAL A 136 -46.85 -35.54 -35.30
C VAL A 136 -47.81 -36.61 -34.75
N LEU A 137 -48.50 -36.32 -33.65
CA LEU A 137 -49.46 -37.26 -33.05
C LEU A 137 -50.65 -37.56 -33.98
N LYS A 138 -51.14 -36.54 -34.71
CA LYS A 138 -52.21 -36.72 -35.71
C LYS A 138 -51.75 -37.57 -36.89
N GLU A 139 -50.52 -37.36 -37.38
CA GLU A 139 -49.94 -38.15 -38.47
C GLU A 139 -49.74 -39.61 -38.06
N LEU A 140 -49.20 -39.86 -36.86
CA LEU A 140 -49.04 -41.20 -36.32
C LEU A 140 -50.37 -41.96 -36.19
N LYS A 141 -51.41 -41.26 -35.72
CA LYS A 141 -52.75 -41.83 -35.60
C LYS A 141 -53.35 -42.16 -36.97
N ALA A 142 -53.19 -41.28 -37.96
CA ALA A 142 -53.63 -41.54 -39.33
C ALA A 142 -52.85 -42.70 -39.99
N GLY A 143 -51.60 -42.90 -39.59
CA GLY A 143 -50.75 -44.02 -40.00
C GLY A 143 -51.01 -45.35 -39.28
N GLY A 144 -52.00 -45.42 -38.38
CA GLY A 144 -52.36 -46.65 -37.66
C GLY A 144 -51.44 -47.00 -36.48
N CYS A 145 -50.66 -46.04 -35.96
CA CYS A 145 -49.84 -46.21 -34.77
C CYS A 145 -50.70 -45.95 -33.52
N ASN A 146 -50.97 -47.00 -32.74
CA ASN A 146 -51.83 -46.90 -31.55
C ASN A 146 -51.03 -46.62 -30.27
N PHE A 147 -49.74 -46.98 -30.25
CA PHE A 147 -48.88 -46.84 -29.08
C PHE A 147 -47.68 -45.93 -29.35
N ILE A 148 -47.31 -45.12 -28.36
CA ILE A 148 -46.12 -44.26 -28.43
C ILE A 148 -45.27 -44.44 -27.18
N LEU A 149 -43.98 -44.73 -27.34
CA LEU A 149 -43.00 -44.64 -26.26
C LEU A 149 -42.53 -43.19 -26.12
N CYS A 150 -42.66 -42.60 -24.94
CA CYS A 150 -42.38 -41.18 -24.78
C CYS A 150 -41.95 -40.74 -23.38
N ASP A 151 -41.69 -39.44 -23.23
CA ASP A 151 -41.52 -38.79 -21.94
C ASP A 151 -42.84 -38.25 -21.35
N VAL A 152 -42.75 -37.62 -20.18
CA VAL A 152 -43.89 -37.12 -19.40
C VAL A 152 -44.65 -36.00 -20.13
N ILE A 153 -43.94 -35.15 -20.88
CA ILE A 153 -44.55 -34.04 -21.63
C ILE A 153 -45.38 -34.61 -22.77
N THR A 154 -44.79 -35.52 -23.53
CA THR A 154 -45.43 -36.18 -24.66
C THR A 154 -46.58 -37.08 -24.19
N GLU A 155 -46.50 -37.68 -22.99
CA GLU A 155 -47.56 -38.51 -22.42
C GLU A 155 -48.88 -37.74 -22.28
N MET A 156 -48.84 -36.52 -21.72
CA MET A 156 -50.06 -35.72 -21.50
C MET A 156 -50.77 -35.42 -22.82
N MET A 157 -50.02 -34.92 -23.80
CA MET A 157 -50.57 -34.53 -25.11
C MET A 157 -50.98 -35.74 -25.96
N ALA A 158 -50.29 -36.88 -25.85
CA ALA A 158 -50.67 -38.12 -26.54
C ALA A 158 -52.04 -38.64 -26.08
N ARG A 159 -52.32 -38.59 -24.77
CA ARG A 159 -53.65 -38.97 -24.25
C ARG A 159 -54.76 -38.07 -24.79
N GLU A 160 -54.50 -36.76 -24.90
CA GLU A 160 -55.46 -35.80 -25.47
C GLU A 160 -55.71 -36.05 -26.96
N ALA A 161 -54.67 -36.45 -27.71
CA ALA A 161 -54.77 -36.85 -29.12
C ALA A 161 -55.41 -38.25 -29.31
N GLY A 162 -55.64 -39.00 -28.22
CA GLY A 162 -56.20 -40.34 -28.22
C GLY A 162 -55.27 -41.38 -28.86
N VAL A 163 -53.96 -41.26 -28.63
CA VAL A 163 -52.95 -42.28 -28.89
C VAL A 163 -52.44 -42.77 -27.53
N GLU A 164 -52.31 -44.07 -27.32
CA GLU A 164 -51.94 -44.62 -26.01
C GLU A 164 -50.45 -44.44 -25.73
N PRO A 165 -50.06 -43.64 -24.71
CA PRO A 165 -48.65 -43.44 -24.40
C PRO A 165 -48.11 -44.49 -23.44
N ILE A 166 -46.85 -44.83 -23.64
CA ILE A 166 -46.06 -45.72 -22.80
C ILE A 166 -44.86 -44.91 -22.31
N LEU A 167 -44.94 -44.47 -21.05
CA LEU A 167 -43.92 -43.62 -20.46
C LEU A 167 -42.60 -44.40 -20.30
N ILE A 168 -41.50 -43.84 -20.82
CA ILE A 168 -40.16 -44.36 -20.58
C ILE A 168 -39.74 -43.98 -19.16
N LEU A 169 -39.78 -44.97 -18.28
CA LEU A 169 -39.38 -44.85 -16.88
C LEU A 169 -37.85 -44.87 -16.76
N SER A 170 -37.32 -44.03 -15.88
CA SER A 170 -35.90 -44.10 -15.48
C SER A 170 -35.68 -45.32 -14.60
N GLY A 171 -34.74 -46.16 -14.99
CA GLY A 171 -34.34 -47.34 -14.23
C GLY A 171 -33.52 -46.99 -12.98
N PRO A 172 -33.36 -47.95 -12.06
CA PRO A 172 -32.57 -47.77 -10.85
C PRO A 172 -31.12 -47.39 -11.17
N GLU A 173 -30.54 -47.90 -12.26
CA GLU A 173 -29.15 -47.59 -12.64
C GLU A 173 -28.97 -46.11 -13.01
N SER A 174 -29.95 -45.51 -13.68
CA SER A 174 -29.90 -44.10 -14.06
C SER A 174 -30.00 -43.18 -12.83
N ILE A 175 -30.75 -43.60 -11.81
CA ILE A 175 -30.88 -42.90 -10.53
C ILE A 175 -29.58 -43.06 -9.72
N ASP A 176 -29.05 -44.28 -9.62
CA ASP A 176 -27.78 -44.57 -8.95
C ASP A 176 -26.64 -43.72 -9.52
N ILE A 177 -26.52 -43.66 -10.84
CA ILE A 177 -25.53 -42.82 -11.52
C ILE A 177 -25.71 -41.34 -11.12
N ALA A 178 -26.94 -40.82 -11.11
CA ALA A 178 -27.20 -39.44 -10.72
C ALA A 178 -26.85 -39.16 -9.25
N ILE A 179 -27.11 -40.10 -8.34
CA ILE A 179 -26.75 -40.02 -6.92
C ILE A 179 -25.22 -40.05 -6.76
N ASP A 180 -24.51 -40.96 -7.43
CA ASP A 180 -23.05 -41.05 -7.38
C ASP A 180 -22.39 -39.77 -7.89
N TYR A 181 -22.87 -39.22 -9.01
CA TYR A 181 -22.42 -37.92 -9.51
C TYR A 181 -22.68 -36.81 -8.50
N SER A 182 -23.81 -36.84 -7.80
CA SER A 182 -24.18 -35.87 -6.78
C SER A 182 -23.22 -35.92 -5.58
N ILE A 183 -22.90 -37.12 -5.09
CA ILE A 183 -21.95 -37.31 -3.99
C ILE A 183 -20.56 -36.81 -4.39
N ASN A 184 -20.08 -37.17 -5.59
CA ASN A 184 -18.77 -36.74 -6.06
C ASN A 184 -18.70 -35.21 -6.19
N MET A 185 -19.73 -34.58 -6.77
CA MET A 185 -19.80 -33.13 -6.90
C MET A 185 -19.83 -32.43 -5.54
N CYS A 186 -20.62 -32.94 -4.59
CA CYS A 186 -20.67 -32.43 -3.22
C CYS A 186 -19.30 -32.54 -2.53
N ARG A 187 -18.57 -33.65 -2.73
CA ARG A 187 -17.21 -33.84 -2.19
C ARG A 187 -16.24 -32.80 -2.76
N VAL A 188 -16.21 -32.62 -4.08
CA VAL A 188 -15.35 -31.63 -4.75
C VAL A 188 -15.68 -30.21 -4.29
N LEU A 189 -16.97 -29.87 -4.16
CA LEU A 189 -17.41 -28.56 -3.66
C LEU A 189 -17.01 -28.35 -2.19
N ALA A 190 -17.13 -29.38 -1.35
CA ALA A 190 -16.74 -29.31 0.05
C ALA A 190 -15.22 -29.11 0.19
N GLU A 191 -14.42 -29.85 -0.56
CA GLU A 191 -12.95 -29.69 -0.61
C GLU A 191 -12.55 -28.30 -1.10
N THR A 192 -13.17 -27.81 -2.17
CA THR A 192 -12.91 -26.48 -2.73
C THR A 192 -13.25 -25.38 -1.72
N LYS A 193 -14.40 -25.48 -1.03
CA LYS A 193 -14.79 -24.56 0.05
C LYS A 193 -13.85 -24.65 1.25
N ALA A 194 -13.38 -25.85 1.61
CA ALA A 194 -12.42 -26.03 2.71
C ALA A 194 -11.06 -25.42 2.36
N ARG A 195 -10.56 -25.65 1.14
CA ARG A 195 -9.33 -25.08 0.63
C ARG A 195 -9.38 -23.56 0.54
N SER A 196 -10.49 -23.00 0.05
CA SER A 196 -10.73 -21.54 0.04
C SER A 196 -10.67 -20.97 1.47
N ARG A 197 -11.37 -21.58 2.44
CA ARG A 197 -11.29 -21.17 3.85
C ARG A 197 -9.88 -21.27 4.44
N LEU A 198 -9.11 -22.30 4.07
CA LEU A 198 -7.73 -22.47 4.49
C LEU A 198 -6.83 -21.37 3.92
N PHE A 199 -6.98 -21.01 2.64
CA PHE A 199 -6.26 -19.89 2.05
C PHE A 199 -6.63 -18.55 2.69
N THR A 200 -7.91 -18.30 2.96
CA THR A 200 -8.35 -17.09 3.68
C THR A 200 -7.67 -17.00 5.05
N ARG A 201 -7.61 -18.09 5.82
CA ARG A 201 -6.91 -18.14 7.11
C ARG A 201 -5.41 -17.93 6.97
N ALA A 202 -4.78 -18.51 5.95
CA ALA A 202 -3.36 -18.31 5.68
C ALA A 202 -3.04 -16.84 5.37
N LEU A 203 -3.88 -16.16 4.59
CA LEU A 203 -3.77 -14.72 4.31
C LEU A 203 -3.94 -13.89 5.58
N ASP A 204 -4.89 -14.23 6.45
CA ASP A 204 -5.07 -13.53 7.73
C ASP A 204 -3.86 -13.64 8.67
N MET A 205 -3.14 -14.78 8.64
CA MET A 205 -1.94 -14.97 9.45
C MET A 205 -0.73 -14.14 8.97
N GLN A 206 -0.71 -13.70 7.71
CA GLN A 206 0.40 -12.89 7.18
C GLN A 206 0.40 -11.45 7.71
N GLY A 207 -0.61 -11.03 8.47
CA GLY A 207 -0.69 -9.67 9.05
C GLY A 207 -1.04 -8.56 8.05
N MET A 208 -0.95 -8.83 6.75
CA MET A 208 -1.46 -7.96 5.69
C MET A 208 -2.96 -8.22 5.47
N LYS A 209 -3.71 -7.15 5.28
CA LYS A 209 -5.13 -7.22 4.93
C LYS A 209 -5.29 -7.12 3.42
N THR A 210 -6.13 -7.96 2.84
CA THR A 210 -6.35 -8.02 1.39
C THR A 210 -7.80 -7.70 1.11
N VAL A 211 -8.04 -6.84 0.13
CA VAL A 211 -9.37 -6.47 -0.37
C VAL A 211 -9.36 -6.61 -1.89
N ILE A 212 -10.27 -7.40 -2.43
CA ILE A 212 -10.45 -7.57 -3.88
C ILE A 212 -11.77 -6.92 -4.27
N MET A 213 -11.73 -6.05 -5.27
CA MET A 213 -12.86 -5.21 -5.67
C MET A 213 -13.05 -5.22 -7.19
N LYS A 214 -14.30 -5.27 -7.66
CA LYS A 214 -14.64 -5.07 -9.08
C LYS A 214 -14.56 -3.59 -9.47
N GLN A 215 -14.57 -3.29 -10.77
CA GLN A 215 -14.58 -1.90 -11.27
C GLN A 215 -15.79 -1.07 -10.80
N ASP A 216 -16.95 -1.69 -10.52
CA ASP A 216 -18.14 -1.01 -9.98
C ASP A 216 -17.99 -0.61 -8.50
N GLY A 217 -16.93 -1.08 -7.84
CA GLY A 217 -16.66 -0.88 -6.42
C GLY A 217 -17.25 -1.94 -5.49
N SER A 218 -17.82 -3.03 -6.02
CA SER A 218 -18.28 -4.17 -5.22
C SER A 218 -17.11 -5.02 -4.73
N ILE A 219 -17.17 -5.47 -3.48
CA ILE A 219 -16.09 -6.24 -2.84
C ILE A 219 -16.32 -7.73 -3.13
N LEU A 220 -15.37 -8.35 -3.82
CA LEU A 220 -15.36 -9.80 -4.08
C LEU A 220 -14.82 -10.58 -2.88
N PHE A 221 -13.82 -10.03 -2.19
CA PHE A 221 -13.16 -10.69 -1.09
C PHE A 221 -12.53 -9.65 -0.15
N SER A 222 -12.57 -9.92 1.16
CA SER A 222 -11.91 -9.08 2.16
C SER A 222 -11.46 -9.91 3.35
N THR A 223 -10.20 -9.76 3.76
CA THR A 223 -9.71 -10.23 5.08
C THR A 223 -9.80 -9.14 6.16
N TYR A 224 -10.36 -7.97 5.80
CA TYR A 224 -10.56 -6.84 6.70
C TYR A 224 -11.87 -7.02 7.51
N ASN A 225 -11.81 -6.79 8.83
CA ASN A 225 -12.99 -6.95 9.70
C ASN A 225 -14.00 -5.78 9.52
N GLU A 226 -15.29 -6.09 9.59
CA GLU A 226 -16.41 -5.20 9.23
C GLU A 226 -16.46 -3.85 9.96
N LYS A 227 -15.92 -3.75 11.19
CA LYS A 227 -16.07 -2.54 12.03
C LYS A 227 -15.43 -1.26 11.46
N ASN A 228 -14.39 -1.37 10.62
CA ASN A 228 -13.67 -0.22 10.05
C ASN A 228 -13.59 -0.28 8.51
N ILE A 229 -14.44 -1.10 7.87
CA ILE A 229 -14.28 -1.39 6.44
C ILE A 229 -14.73 -0.20 5.58
N SER A 230 -15.75 0.56 5.99
CA SER A 230 -16.39 1.61 5.17
C SER A 230 -15.46 2.75 4.78
N SER A 231 -14.64 3.23 5.72
CA SER A 231 -13.70 4.33 5.47
C SER A 231 -12.53 3.90 4.60
N VAL A 232 -12.06 2.66 4.76
CA VAL A 232 -11.01 2.06 3.93
C VAL A 232 -11.54 1.78 2.53
N THR A 233 -12.72 1.17 2.40
CA THR A 233 -13.31 0.84 1.09
C THR A 233 -13.67 2.08 0.29
N GLY A 234 -14.16 3.14 0.94
CA GLY A 234 -14.39 4.43 0.29
C GLY A 234 -13.10 5.05 -0.26
N TYR A 235 -11.97 4.87 0.43
CA TYR A 235 -10.66 5.32 -0.05
C TYR A 235 -10.14 4.45 -1.20
N LEU A 236 -10.23 3.13 -1.08
CA LEU A 236 -9.84 2.18 -2.12
C LEU A 236 -10.65 2.37 -3.42
N LYS A 237 -11.93 2.71 -3.30
CA LYS A 237 -12.78 3.05 -4.46
C LYS A 237 -12.26 4.27 -5.23
N LYS A 238 -11.90 5.34 -4.52
CA LYS A 238 -11.27 6.52 -5.14
C LYS A 238 -9.91 6.21 -5.79
N LEU A 239 -9.15 5.29 -5.20
CA LEU A 239 -7.89 4.83 -5.80
C LEU A 239 -8.12 4.03 -7.09
N ALA A 240 -9.14 3.16 -7.13
CA ALA A 240 -9.49 2.40 -8.33
C ALA A 240 -9.95 3.30 -9.50
N GLU A 241 -10.52 4.48 -9.20
CA GLU A 241 -10.90 5.49 -10.21
C GLU A 241 -9.69 6.23 -10.83
N SER A 242 -8.49 6.12 -10.25
CA SER A 242 -7.27 6.81 -10.70
C SER A 242 -6.09 5.85 -10.97
N PRO A 243 -6.15 5.05 -12.06
CA PRO A 243 -5.28 3.87 -12.29
C PRO A 243 -3.79 4.15 -12.53
N HIS A 244 -3.38 5.41 -12.75
CA HIS A 244 -2.02 5.74 -13.18
C HIS A 244 -0.95 5.67 -12.05
N SER A 245 -1.34 5.39 -10.80
CA SER A 245 -0.46 5.39 -9.61
C SER A 245 -0.28 4.02 -8.93
N MET A 246 -0.92 2.96 -9.45
CA MET A 246 -1.20 1.76 -8.65
C MET A 246 -0.12 0.68 -8.61
N SER A 247 0.87 0.70 -9.50
CA SER A 247 1.89 -0.38 -9.59
C SER A 247 2.98 -0.34 -8.50
N ALA A 248 2.93 0.61 -7.57
CA ALA A 248 3.93 0.76 -6.50
C ALA A 248 3.26 0.77 -5.11
N LYS A 249 3.96 0.16 -4.13
CA LYS A 249 3.60 0.23 -2.71
C LYS A 249 3.60 1.71 -2.29
N ALA A 250 2.43 2.25 -1.95
CA ALA A 250 2.23 3.65 -1.58
C ALA A 250 1.72 3.76 -0.14
N PHE A 251 2.12 4.83 0.55
CA PHE A 251 1.71 5.08 1.92
C PHE A 251 0.55 6.07 1.96
N HIS A 252 -0.55 5.66 2.59
CA HIS A 252 -1.80 6.42 2.64
C HIS A 252 -2.30 6.56 4.07
N MET A 253 -2.72 7.77 4.43
CA MET A 253 -3.35 8.06 5.71
C MET A 253 -4.86 7.88 5.60
N ILE A 254 -5.40 6.89 6.31
CA ILE A 254 -6.85 6.65 6.41
C ILE A 254 -7.23 6.71 7.88
N GLU A 255 -8.13 7.65 8.24
CA GLU A 255 -8.60 7.85 9.63
C GLU A 255 -7.46 7.95 10.66
N ASN A 256 -6.44 8.76 10.37
CA ASN A 256 -5.29 8.97 11.27
C ASN A 256 -4.39 7.72 11.47
N ARG A 257 -4.47 6.72 10.59
CA ARG A 257 -3.58 5.54 10.56
C ARG A 257 -2.85 5.45 9.23
N LEU A 258 -1.57 5.08 9.28
CA LEU A 258 -0.72 4.91 8.11
C LEU A 258 -0.88 3.49 7.56
N TYR A 259 -1.40 3.37 6.35
CA TYR A 259 -1.46 2.12 5.62
C TYR A 259 -0.43 2.15 4.51
N SER A 260 0.31 1.06 4.36
CA SER A 260 0.99 0.79 3.10
C SER A 260 0.04 0.01 2.22
N ILE A 261 -0.35 0.58 1.09
CA ILE A 261 -1.28 -0.02 0.13
C ILE A 261 -0.49 -0.35 -1.13
N SER A 262 -0.60 -1.59 -1.57
CA SER A 262 -0.16 -2.02 -2.89
C SER A 262 -1.38 -2.51 -3.65
N ALA A 263 -1.42 -2.21 -4.95
CA ALA A 263 -2.55 -2.59 -5.78
C ALA A 263 -2.09 -3.24 -7.08
N GLU A 264 -2.86 -4.21 -7.53
CA GLU A 264 -2.62 -4.91 -8.78
C GLU A 264 -3.93 -5.09 -9.51
N GLU A 265 -3.94 -4.83 -10.82
CA GLU A 265 -5.08 -5.08 -11.69
C GLU A 265 -4.99 -6.51 -12.23
N THR A 266 -6.10 -7.24 -12.14
CA THR A 266 -6.21 -8.60 -12.64
C THR A 266 -7.61 -8.86 -13.21
N THR A 267 -7.88 -10.07 -13.68
CA THR A 267 -9.18 -10.45 -14.24
C THR A 267 -9.76 -11.62 -13.47
N PHE A 268 -11.02 -11.53 -13.08
CA PHE A 268 -11.79 -12.62 -12.48
C PHE A 268 -13.01 -12.92 -13.34
N LEU A 269 -13.10 -14.13 -13.91
CA LEU A 269 -14.16 -14.53 -14.84
C LEU A 269 -14.30 -13.55 -16.03
N GLU A 270 -13.17 -13.15 -16.63
CA GLU A 270 -13.08 -12.18 -17.73
C GLU A 270 -13.50 -10.73 -17.37
N GLU A 271 -13.89 -10.46 -16.12
CA GLU A 271 -14.13 -9.11 -15.63
C GLU A 271 -12.89 -8.52 -14.94
N PRO A 272 -12.51 -7.26 -15.21
CA PRO A 272 -11.39 -6.60 -14.54
C PRO A 272 -11.67 -6.34 -13.07
N CYS A 273 -10.70 -6.64 -12.21
CA CYS A 273 -10.76 -6.42 -10.77
C CYS A 273 -9.42 -5.95 -10.21
N TYR A 274 -9.47 -5.31 -9.05
CA TYR A 274 -8.32 -4.77 -8.35
C TYR A 274 -8.08 -5.53 -7.06
N ILE A 275 -6.85 -6.00 -6.86
CA ILE A 275 -6.38 -6.60 -5.61
C ILE A 275 -5.63 -5.52 -4.83
N PHE A 276 -6.09 -5.21 -3.63
CA PHE A 276 -5.43 -4.29 -2.71
C PHE A 276 -4.85 -5.04 -1.51
N CYS A 277 -3.55 -4.95 -1.30
CA CYS A 277 -2.89 -5.42 -0.08
C CYS A 277 -2.55 -4.22 0.80
N LEU A 278 -3.13 -4.19 2.00
CA LEU A 278 -2.99 -3.17 3.02
C LEU A 278 -2.19 -3.71 4.20
N GLU A 279 -1.07 -3.08 4.49
CA GLU A 279 -0.29 -3.30 5.70
C GLU A 279 -0.53 -2.11 6.64
N GLN A 280 -1.17 -2.36 7.79
CA GLN A 280 -1.33 -1.32 8.79
C GLN A 280 0.00 -1.15 9.51
N ASN A 281 0.72 -0.07 9.17
CA ASN A 281 1.92 0.27 9.89
C ASN A 281 1.53 1.04 11.16
N PRO A 282 1.97 0.59 12.36
CA PRO A 282 1.83 1.43 13.52
C PRO A 282 2.54 2.74 13.20
N PHE A 283 1.82 3.84 13.35
CA PHE A 283 2.41 5.17 13.35
C PHE A 283 3.60 5.10 14.32
N PRO A 284 4.84 5.45 13.92
CA PRO A 284 5.82 5.83 14.92
C PRO A 284 5.25 7.08 15.57
N VAL A 285 4.49 6.90 16.66
CA VAL A 285 3.89 7.99 17.43
C VAL A 285 5.05 8.84 17.93
N GLY A 286 5.23 9.96 17.25
CA GLY A 286 6.43 10.76 17.37
C GLY A 286 6.48 11.80 16.28
N GLY A 287 5.53 12.75 16.31
CA GLY A 287 5.80 14.04 15.71
C GLY A 287 7.18 14.50 16.18
N SER A 288 8.11 14.68 15.24
CA SER A 288 9.46 15.24 15.40
C SER A 288 10.40 14.71 16.51
N LYS A 289 9.97 13.82 17.42
CA LYS A 289 10.71 13.46 18.64
C LYS A 289 11.65 12.25 18.53
N HIS A 290 11.61 11.53 17.41
CA HIS A 290 12.35 10.26 17.23
C HIS A 290 13.32 10.28 16.03
N GLY A 291 13.53 11.44 15.41
CA GLY A 291 14.49 11.63 14.33
C GLY A 291 14.10 11.10 12.94
N ILE A 292 13.07 10.26 12.80
CA ILE A 292 12.62 9.72 11.49
C ILE A 292 11.27 10.32 11.09
N ARG A 293 11.16 10.83 9.85
CA ARG A 293 9.91 11.35 9.27
C ARG A 293 9.75 10.86 7.83
N PHE A 294 8.54 10.45 7.50
CA PHE A 294 8.12 10.10 6.15
C PHE A 294 7.26 11.24 5.61
N SER A 295 7.56 11.71 4.40
CA SER A 295 6.83 12.80 3.78
C SER A 295 6.49 12.49 2.33
N THR A 296 5.31 12.93 1.93
CA THR A 296 4.83 12.84 0.54
C THR A 296 5.36 14.01 -0.29
N CYS A 297 5.29 13.90 -1.62
CA CYS A 297 5.74 14.98 -2.51
C CYS A 297 5.03 16.31 -2.24
N THR A 298 3.73 16.29 -1.93
CA THR A 298 2.95 17.49 -1.61
C THR A 298 3.41 18.14 -0.32
N GLU A 299 3.65 17.35 0.74
CA GLU A 299 4.18 17.85 2.02
C GLU A 299 5.57 18.48 1.88
N VAL A 300 6.47 17.82 1.12
CA VAL A 300 7.82 18.36 0.88
C VAL A 300 7.76 19.64 0.05
N SER A 301 6.87 19.71 -0.94
CA SER A 301 6.65 20.92 -1.74
C SER A 301 6.22 22.10 -0.87
N VAL A 302 5.27 21.88 0.05
CA VAL A 302 4.78 22.91 0.99
C VAL A 302 5.88 23.32 1.98
N MET A 303 6.66 22.36 2.49
CA MET A 303 7.80 22.63 3.37
C MET A 303 8.88 23.46 2.66
N TYR A 304 9.16 23.14 1.39
CA TYR A 304 10.15 23.86 0.60
C TYR A 304 9.66 25.28 0.27
N SER A 305 8.42 25.44 -0.21
CA SER A 305 7.87 26.75 -0.56
C SER A 305 7.73 27.71 0.63
N SER A 306 7.53 27.18 1.84
CA SER A 306 7.50 27.96 3.08
C SER A 306 8.90 28.25 3.66
N SER A 307 9.94 27.63 3.13
CA SER A 307 11.30 27.81 3.64
C SER A 307 11.96 29.08 3.09
N PHE A 308 12.64 29.83 3.98
CA PHE A 308 13.42 31.04 3.67
C PHE A 308 14.40 30.84 2.50
N TYR A 309 15.00 29.65 2.40
CA TYR A 309 15.99 29.33 1.37
C TYR A 309 15.42 29.34 -0.06
N SER A 310 14.12 29.03 -0.24
CA SER A 310 13.48 29.00 -1.57
C SER A 310 13.47 30.37 -2.27
N LEU A 311 13.62 31.43 -1.49
CA LEU A 311 13.58 32.83 -1.92
C LEU A 311 14.96 33.42 -2.23
N THR A 312 16.04 32.65 -2.05
CA THR A 312 17.43 33.13 -2.20
C THR A 312 17.94 33.04 -3.64
N SER A 313 18.82 33.94 -4.06
CA SER A 313 19.50 33.88 -5.37
C SER A 313 20.45 32.68 -5.48
N SER A 314 21.07 32.25 -4.38
CA SER A 314 21.86 31.01 -4.30
C SER A 314 21.08 29.77 -4.70
N ALA A 315 19.79 29.70 -4.36
CA ALA A 315 18.94 28.59 -4.76
C ALA A 315 18.80 28.49 -6.30
N ARG A 316 18.95 29.61 -7.03
CA ARG A 316 18.97 29.66 -8.51
C ARG A 316 20.32 29.26 -9.09
N LEU A 317 21.43 29.72 -8.50
CA LEU A 317 22.78 29.33 -8.92
C LEU A 317 23.04 27.83 -8.77
N MET A 318 22.38 27.18 -7.81
CA MET A 318 22.45 25.74 -7.62
C MET A 318 21.52 24.94 -8.55
N GLU A 319 20.59 25.54 -9.30
CA GLU A 319 19.64 24.81 -10.16
C GLU A 319 20.33 24.01 -11.25
N GLU A 320 21.36 24.57 -11.88
CA GLU A 320 22.12 23.86 -12.91
C GLU A 320 22.84 22.63 -12.31
N LYS A 321 23.45 22.79 -11.13
CA LYS A 321 24.09 21.68 -10.41
C LYS A 321 23.08 20.62 -9.96
N ILE A 322 21.92 21.02 -9.44
CA ILE A 322 20.84 20.11 -9.03
C ILE A 322 20.34 19.31 -10.23
N ARG A 323 20.11 19.96 -11.38
CA ARG A 323 19.73 19.28 -12.62
C ARG A 323 20.76 18.27 -13.07
N MET A 324 22.06 18.60 -13.02
CA MET A 324 23.13 17.64 -13.34
C MET A 324 23.15 16.45 -12.36
N ILE A 325 23.02 16.70 -11.06
CA ILE A 325 23.01 15.64 -10.04
C ILE A 325 21.80 14.71 -10.21
N ASN A 326 20.64 15.25 -10.55
CA ASN A 326 19.41 14.49 -10.74
C ASN A 326 19.39 13.62 -12.01
N GLN A 327 20.36 13.78 -12.93
CA GLN A 327 20.55 12.85 -14.05
C GLN A 327 21.10 11.49 -13.60
N THR A 328 21.68 11.41 -12.39
CA THR A 328 22.24 10.18 -11.83
C THR A 328 21.48 9.77 -10.57
N THR A 329 21.55 8.48 -10.21
CA THR A 329 20.99 7.94 -8.94
C THR A 329 22.05 7.75 -7.85
N LEU A 330 23.26 8.25 -8.08
CA LEU A 330 24.36 8.13 -7.13
C LEU A 330 24.04 8.85 -5.80
N PRO A 331 24.57 8.36 -4.68
CA PRO A 331 24.46 9.06 -3.41
C PRO A 331 24.99 10.49 -3.49
N VAL A 332 24.38 11.41 -2.75
CA VAL A 332 24.77 12.82 -2.72
C VAL A 332 25.22 13.19 -1.31
N MET A 333 26.39 13.82 -1.18
CA MET A 333 26.90 14.34 0.09
C MET A 333 26.83 15.86 0.10
N ILE A 334 26.01 16.42 0.99
CA ILE A 334 25.85 17.87 1.16
C ILE A 334 26.73 18.35 2.32
N LEU A 335 27.72 19.17 2.00
CA LEU A 335 28.66 19.76 2.94
C LEU A 335 28.35 21.25 3.13
N GLY A 336 28.63 21.77 4.32
CA GLY A 336 28.55 23.21 4.59
C GLY A 336 28.28 23.48 6.07
N GLU A 337 28.41 24.74 6.47
CA GLU A 337 28.27 25.14 7.87
C GLU A 337 26.85 24.96 8.42
N ARG A 338 26.69 25.05 9.73
CA ARG A 338 25.38 24.97 10.38
C ARG A 338 24.49 26.12 9.88
N GLY A 339 23.24 25.81 9.55
CA GLY A 339 22.28 26.82 9.09
C GLY A 339 22.42 27.29 7.64
N SER A 340 23.31 26.70 6.83
CA SER A 340 23.52 27.09 5.42
C SER A 340 22.41 26.68 4.44
N GLY A 341 21.40 25.92 4.89
CA GLY A 341 20.27 25.51 4.04
C GLY A 341 20.33 24.08 3.49
N LYS A 342 21.19 23.21 4.06
CA LYS A 342 21.40 21.83 3.59
C LYS A 342 20.11 21.00 3.47
N ASN A 343 19.19 21.13 4.42
CA ASN A 343 17.91 20.41 4.41
C ASN A 343 17.02 20.85 3.23
N GLN A 344 17.04 22.13 2.90
CA GLN A 344 16.27 22.68 1.78
C GLN A 344 16.85 22.24 0.44
N LEU A 345 18.17 22.15 0.33
CA LEU A 345 18.83 21.58 -0.86
C LEU A 345 18.44 20.10 -1.06
N ALA A 346 18.43 19.29 0.01
CA ALA A 346 17.99 17.90 -0.06
C ALA A 346 16.53 17.76 -0.52
N ALA A 347 15.65 18.62 0.01
CA ALA A 347 14.25 18.68 -0.43
C ALA A 347 14.12 19.06 -1.91
N LYS A 348 14.89 20.05 -2.39
CA LYS A 348 14.89 20.44 -3.82
C LYS A 348 15.41 19.33 -4.73
N LEU A 349 16.49 18.64 -4.33
CA LEU A 349 17.00 17.47 -5.04
C LEU A 349 15.93 16.39 -5.21
N TYR A 350 15.14 16.11 -4.17
CA TYR A 350 14.02 15.18 -4.26
C TYR A 350 12.89 15.70 -5.18
N LEU A 351 12.45 16.95 -5.00
CA LEU A 351 11.36 17.55 -5.77
C LEU A 351 11.64 17.65 -7.27
N GLU A 352 12.90 17.73 -7.68
CA GLU A 352 13.30 17.76 -9.09
C GLU A 352 13.77 16.38 -9.61
N SER A 353 13.69 15.33 -8.79
CA SER A 353 14.10 13.98 -9.18
C SER A 353 12.98 13.22 -9.91
N SER A 354 13.33 12.13 -10.61
CA SER A 354 12.35 11.18 -11.15
C SER A 354 11.63 10.34 -10.09
N MET A 355 12.09 10.39 -8.82
CA MET A 355 11.59 9.58 -7.70
C MET A 355 10.51 10.28 -6.86
N GLN A 356 9.92 11.38 -7.34
CA GLN A 356 8.82 12.10 -6.66
C GLN A 356 7.59 11.22 -6.35
N ARG A 357 7.45 10.08 -7.04
CA ARG A 357 6.38 9.09 -6.84
C ARG A 357 6.58 8.25 -5.56
N TYR A 358 7.81 8.20 -5.04
CA TYR A 358 8.18 7.41 -3.87
C TYR A 358 8.42 8.30 -2.66
N PRO A 359 8.23 7.81 -1.41
CA PRO A 359 8.30 8.65 -0.23
C PRO A 359 9.69 9.26 -0.01
N TYR A 360 9.68 10.48 0.54
CA TYR A 360 10.87 11.16 1.03
C TYR A 360 11.02 10.91 2.53
N ILE A 361 12.11 10.26 2.92
CA ILE A 361 12.34 9.81 4.30
C ILE A 361 13.49 10.63 4.88
N THR A 362 13.23 11.42 5.92
CA THR A 362 14.26 12.20 6.60
C THR A 362 14.64 11.55 7.92
N ILE A 363 15.94 11.34 8.14
CA ILE A 363 16.54 10.79 9.34
C ILE A 363 17.48 11.84 9.92
N ASP A 364 17.09 12.50 11.01
CA ASP A 364 17.94 13.46 11.72
C ASP A 364 18.74 12.79 12.83
N CYS A 365 20.03 12.60 12.57
CA CYS A 365 20.97 11.96 13.50
C CYS A 365 21.10 12.70 14.82
N GLN A 366 20.78 13.99 14.89
CA GLN A 366 20.86 14.77 16.13
C GLN A 366 19.74 14.41 17.13
N VAL A 367 18.65 13.79 16.66
CA VAL A 367 17.46 13.47 17.46
C VAL A 367 17.29 11.94 17.64
N LEU A 368 18.26 11.13 17.17
CA LEU A 368 18.19 9.68 17.29
C LEU A 368 18.52 9.20 18.70
N ASN A 369 17.72 8.23 19.18
CA ASN A 369 17.97 7.48 20.41
C ASN A 369 18.39 6.04 20.05
N GLU A 370 18.94 5.28 21.01
CA GLU A 370 19.38 3.90 20.76
C GLU A 370 18.30 2.99 20.17
N ARG A 371 17.04 3.14 20.62
CA ARG A 371 15.91 2.36 20.10
C ARG A 371 15.64 2.63 18.61
N THR A 372 15.70 3.90 18.19
CA THR A 372 15.46 4.29 16.80
C THR A 372 16.66 3.96 15.93
N TRP A 373 17.88 4.05 16.47
CA TRP A 373 19.09 3.54 15.83
C TRP A 373 18.99 2.04 15.51
N ASN A 374 18.62 1.23 16.49
CA ASN A 374 18.44 -0.21 16.31
C ASN A 374 17.33 -0.54 15.31
N TYR A 375 16.27 0.27 15.25
CA TYR A 375 15.23 0.14 14.22
C TYR A 375 15.79 0.39 12.81
N ILE A 376 16.66 1.38 12.62
CA ILE A 376 17.24 1.71 11.31
C ILE A 376 18.22 0.62 10.84
N ILE A 377 19.07 0.10 11.72
CA ILE A 377 20.14 -0.83 11.33
C ILE A 377 19.71 -2.30 11.39
N SER A 378 18.93 -2.69 12.40
CA SER A 378 18.72 -4.12 12.72
C SER A 378 17.33 -4.64 12.36
N ASN A 379 16.37 -3.78 12.01
CA ASN A 379 15.01 -4.20 11.67
C ASN A 379 14.84 -4.44 10.17
N TYR A 380 14.20 -5.55 9.80
CA TYR A 380 13.85 -5.86 8.41
C TYR A 380 12.95 -4.78 7.78
N ASN A 381 12.06 -4.17 8.57
CA ASN A 381 11.17 -3.09 8.13
C ASN A 381 11.82 -1.70 8.15
N SER A 382 13.16 -1.62 8.23
CA SER A 382 13.88 -0.36 8.16
C SER A 382 13.68 0.33 6.81
N PRO A 383 13.56 1.67 6.78
CA PRO A 383 13.61 2.46 5.56
C PRO A 383 14.78 2.14 4.63
N LEU A 384 15.94 1.77 5.19
CA LEU A 384 17.14 1.47 4.42
C LEU A 384 17.05 0.13 3.66
N ASN A 385 16.18 -0.77 4.08
CA ASN A 385 15.98 -2.09 3.46
C ASN A 385 14.95 -2.09 2.33
N ASP A 386 14.14 -1.05 2.25
CA ASP A 386 13.12 -0.88 1.22
C ASP A 386 13.73 -0.52 -0.15
N LYS A 387 12.91 -0.35 -1.19
CA LYS A 387 13.35 -0.05 -2.56
C LYS A 387 12.72 1.24 -3.08
N ASN A 388 13.48 1.95 -3.93
CA ASN A 388 13.08 3.16 -4.64
C ASN A 388 12.74 4.37 -3.76
N ASN A 389 13.13 4.38 -2.49
CA ASN A 389 12.89 5.52 -1.61
C ASN A 389 14.00 6.57 -1.76
N THR A 390 13.67 7.84 -1.49
CA THR A 390 14.68 8.89 -1.31
C THR A 390 14.90 9.12 0.17
N ILE A 391 16.10 8.79 0.66
CA ILE A 391 16.43 8.82 2.08
C ILE A 391 17.44 9.93 2.33
N PHE A 392 17.03 10.94 3.08
CA PHE A 392 17.88 12.03 3.53
C PHE A 392 18.33 11.80 4.98
N ILE A 393 19.63 11.61 5.19
CA ILE A 393 20.23 11.47 6.51
C ILE A 393 20.94 12.77 6.86
N SER A 394 20.42 13.49 7.86
CA SER A 394 20.96 14.78 8.29
C SER A 394 21.85 14.69 9.51
N ASN A 395 22.85 15.58 9.57
CA ASN A 395 23.76 15.75 10.70
C ASN A 395 24.59 14.50 11.05
N LEU A 396 25.26 13.89 10.06
CA LEU A 396 26.11 12.72 10.29
C LEU A 396 27.16 12.91 11.40
N GLN A 397 27.63 14.15 11.60
CA GLN A 397 28.57 14.50 12.66
C GLN A 397 28.04 14.32 14.08
N ALA A 398 26.71 14.20 14.26
CA ALA A 398 26.11 13.94 15.58
C ALA A 398 26.22 12.47 16.01
N LEU A 399 26.52 11.55 15.09
CA LEU A 399 26.67 10.13 15.38
C LEU A 399 28.02 9.83 16.04
N SER A 400 28.05 8.83 16.92
CA SER A 400 29.32 8.29 17.43
C SER A 400 30.10 7.58 16.32
N ARG A 401 31.43 7.46 16.47
CA ARG A 401 32.29 6.76 15.49
C ARG A 401 31.82 5.33 15.19
N HIS A 402 31.39 4.61 16.22
CA HIS A 402 30.86 3.25 16.06
C HIS A 402 29.57 3.23 15.22
N GLN A 403 28.66 4.17 15.46
CA GLN A 403 27.42 4.30 14.69
C GLN A 403 27.69 4.70 13.22
N GLN A 404 28.67 5.57 12.99
CA GLN A 404 29.09 5.94 11.63
C GLN A 404 29.63 4.74 10.86
N GLU A 405 30.51 3.94 11.48
CA GLU A 405 31.06 2.72 10.88
C GLU A 405 29.97 1.67 10.61
N GLN A 406 29.04 1.47 11.55
CA GLN A 406 27.88 0.57 11.37
C GLN A 406 26.95 1.00 10.23
N LEU A 407 26.65 2.30 10.13
CA LEU A 407 25.81 2.82 9.06
C LEU A 407 26.50 2.64 7.71
N LEU A 408 27.80 2.95 7.64
CA LEU A 408 28.57 2.81 6.42
C LEU A 408 28.64 1.35 5.96
N SER A 409 28.98 0.42 6.86
CA SER A 409 29.02 -1.01 6.54
C SER A 409 27.65 -1.49 6.08
N PHE A 410 26.58 -1.08 6.77
CA PHE A 410 25.22 -1.43 6.37
C PHE A 410 24.88 -0.93 4.96
N LEU A 411 25.19 0.33 4.65
CA LEU A 411 24.87 0.93 3.35
C LEU A 411 25.62 0.25 2.21
N VAL A 412 26.88 -0.14 2.43
CA VAL A 412 27.73 -0.81 1.44
C VAL A 412 27.34 -2.28 1.30
N ASP A 413 27.32 -3.05 2.39
CA ASP A 413 27.10 -4.50 2.40
C ASP A 413 25.70 -4.88 1.90
N THR A 414 24.67 -4.13 2.31
CA THR A 414 23.28 -4.37 1.87
C THR A 414 22.96 -3.75 0.51
N ASN A 415 23.92 -3.07 -0.13
CA ASN A 415 23.73 -2.27 -1.33
C ASN A 415 22.52 -1.32 -1.24
N ALA A 416 22.19 -0.82 -0.03
CA ALA A 416 21.08 0.12 0.16
C ALA A 416 21.23 1.39 -0.69
N HIS A 417 22.46 1.84 -0.91
CA HIS A 417 22.81 2.98 -1.77
C HIS A 417 22.52 2.77 -3.27
N LYS A 418 22.29 1.53 -3.72
CA LYS A 418 21.84 1.22 -5.09
C LYS A 418 20.33 1.03 -5.19
N ARG A 419 19.71 0.50 -4.12
CA ARG A 419 18.27 0.25 -4.03
C ARG A 419 17.47 1.53 -3.78
N ASN A 420 18.06 2.48 -3.07
CA ASN A 420 17.46 3.75 -2.66
C ASN A 420 18.36 4.92 -3.07
N ARG A 421 17.77 6.09 -3.31
CA ARG A 421 18.53 7.34 -3.52
C ARG A 421 18.90 7.90 -2.15
N ILE A 422 20.20 7.90 -1.83
CA ILE A 422 20.70 8.36 -0.53
C ILE A 422 21.24 9.77 -0.64
N ILE A 423 20.77 10.67 0.23
CA ILE A 423 21.28 12.01 0.40
C ILE A 423 21.81 12.13 1.83
N LEU A 424 23.07 12.49 1.97
CA LEU A 424 23.74 12.65 3.25
C LEU A 424 24.03 14.13 3.48
N SER A 425 24.03 14.58 4.74
CA SER A 425 24.58 15.89 5.06
C SER A 425 25.50 15.87 6.28
N CYS A 426 26.57 16.65 6.17
CA CYS A 426 27.55 16.84 7.23
C CYS A 426 27.79 18.34 7.44
N SER A 427 27.83 18.77 8.70
CA SER A 427 28.25 20.13 9.03
C SER A 427 29.77 20.17 9.20
N GLN A 428 30.44 21.03 8.42
CA GLN A 428 31.86 21.29 8.59
C GLN A 428 32.01 22.52 9.48
N THR A 429 32.82 22.41 10.52
CA THR A 429 33.29 23.53 11.34
C THR A 429 34.65 24.00 10.82
N LEU A 430 34.97 25.28 11.02
CA LEU A 430 36.29 25.86 10.69
C LEU A 430 37.46 25.24 11.49
N ASP A 431 37.14 24.49 12.54
CA ASP A 431 38.09 23.87 13.43
C ASP A 431 38.68 22.59 12.82
N ARG A 432 39.97 22.61 12.48
CA ARG A 432 40.67 21.55 11.72
C ARG A 432 41.01 20.30 12.54
N ASP A 433 40.87 20.36 13.86
CA ASP A 433 41.33 19.31 14.78
C ASP A 433 40.27 18.24 15.09
N LEU A 434 39.03 18.41 14.60
CA LEU A 434 37.97 17.42 14.72
C LEU A 434 38.00 16.43 13.53
N PRO A 435 37.91 15.12 13.76
CA PRO A 435 37.84 14.14 12.67
C PRO A 435 36.58 14.37 11.83
N ASP A 436 36.74 14.70 10.54
CA ASP A 436 35.64 14.94 9.61
C ASP A 436 35.00 13.59 9.19
N PRO A 437 33.79 13.27 9.67
CA PRO A 437 33.14 12.00 9.38
C PRO A 437 32.73 11.89 7.91
N SER A 438 32.62 13.00 7.17
CA SER A 438 32.21 12.97 5.77
C SER A 438 33.21 12.26 4.86
N ARG A 439 34.52 12.31 5.20
CA ARG A 439 35.59 11.74 4.38
C ARG A 439 35.45 10.23 4.21
N ASN A 440 35.15 9.51 5.31
CA ASN A 440 34.91 8.07 5.26
C ASN A 440 33.71 7.74 4.35
N PHE A 441 32.60 8.47 4.47
CA PHE A 441 31.45 8.20 3.61
C PHE A 441 31.73 8.51 2.14
N ILE A 442 32.54 9.53 1.83
CA ILE A 442 32.94 9.86 0.45
C ILE A 442 33.90 8.82 -0.14
N ASP A 443 34.82 8.28 0.67
CA ASP A 443 35.81 7.30 0.20
C ASP A 443 35.16 5.93 -0.09
N TYR A 444 34.19 5.52 0.72
CA TYR A 444 33.56 4.19 0.64
C TYR A 444 32.25 4.17 -0.18
N LEU A 445 31.58 5.31 -0.39
CA LEU A 445 30.40 5.41 -1.26
C LEU A 445 30.71 6.33 -2.44
N PRO A 446 30.28 6.00 -3.67
CA PRO A 446 30.49 6.84 -4.85
C PRO A 446 29.59 8.09 -4.81
N CYS A 447 29.90 9.01 -3.88
CA CYS A 447 29.08 10.18 -3.59
C CYS A 447 29.42 11.34 -4.51
N THR A 448 28.40 12.01 -5.04
CA THR A 448 28.57 13.35 -5.60
C THR A 448 28.54 14.37 -4.46
N THR A 449 29.61 15.15 -4.30
CA THR A 449 29.71 16.15 -3.24
C THR A 449 29.16 17.50 -3.67
N VAL A 450 28.32 18.12 -2.84
CA VAL A 450 27.79 19.47 -3.03
C VAL A 450 28.16 20.32 -1.82
N TYR A 451 28.87 21.42 -2.06
CA TYR A 451 29.22 22.37 -1.03
C TYR A 451 28.22 23.53 -0.99
N MET A 452 27.71 23.80 0.21
CA MET A 452 26.87 24.94 0.53
C MET A 452 27.75 26.03 1.13
N PRO A 453 28.01 27.13 0.38
CA PRO A 453 28.84 28.21 0.88
C PRO A 453 28.17 28.89 2.09
N PRO A 454 28.98 29.40 3.02
CA PRO A 454 28.48 30.16 4.15
C PRO A 454 27.89 31.51 3.69
N LEU A 455 26.98 32.05 4.48
CA LEU A 455 26.23 33.28 4.19
C LEU A 455 27.15 34.49 3.99
N ARG A 456 28.31 34.52 4.66
CA ARG A 456 29.34 35.57 4.50
C ARG A 456 29.97 35.63 3.11
N GLU A 457 29.96 34.52 2.36
CA GLU A 457 30.40 34.49 0.95
C GLU A 457 29.26 34.87 0.00
N LEU A 458 28.04 34.98 0.51
CA LEU A 458 26.80 35.26 -0.22
C LEU A 458 26.25 36.65 0.16
N THR A 459 27.09 37.68 0.18
CA THR A 459 26.69 39.02 0.65
C THR A 459 25.56 39.64 -0.17
N ASP A 460 25.51 39.37 -1.48
CA ASP A 460 24.47 39.87 -2.38
C ASP A 460 23.10 39.23 -2.09
N ASP A 461 23.10 38.00 -1.58
CA ASP A 461 21.88 37.28 -1.20
C ASP A 461 21.31 37.79 0.12
N ILE A 462 22.13 38.34 1.02
CA ILE A 462 21.68 38.88 2.32
C ILE A 462 20.62 39.96 2.07
N GLN A 463 20.90 40.92 1.19
CA GLN A 463 19.97 42.00 0.86
C GLN A 463 18.65 41.48 0.27
N GLY A 464 18.73 40.65 -0.78
CA GLY A 464 17.54 40.11 -1.46
C GLY A 464 16.68 39.26 -0.54
N SER A 465 17.31 38.38 0.24
CA SER A 465 16.62 37.47 1.15
C SER A 465 16.02 38.22 2.35
N SER A 466 16.70 39.24 2.86
CA SER A 466 16.17 40.09 3.94
C SER A 466 14.90 40.82 3.52
N ASN A 467 14.85 41.40 2.32
CA ASN A 467 13.65 42.11 1.85
C ASN A 467 12.45 41.17 1.64
N LEU A 468 12.66 40.00 1.06
CA LEU A 468 11.60 39.01 0.88
C LEU A 468 11.07 38.49 2.23
N TYR A 469 11.97 38.30 3.20
CA TYR A 469 11.57 37.88 4.54
C TYR A 469 10.86 38.98 5.32
N LEU A 470 11.28 40.24 5.18
CA LEU A 470 10.54 41.38 5.75
C LEU A 470 9.10 41.40 5.27
N ASN A 471 8.85 41.15 3.97
CA ASN A 471 7.50 41.09 3.45
C ASN A 471 6.67 39.96 4.10
N ALA A 472 7.26 38.77 4.28
CA ALA A 472 6.59 37.66 4.97
C ALA A 472 6.28 38.00 6.45
N MET A 473 7.21 38.65 7.15
CA MET A 473 7.04 39.06 8.55
C MET A 473 6.07 40.23 8.73
N ASN A 474 5.98 41.15 7.76
CA ASN A 474 4.99 42.22 7.77
C ASN A 474 3.57 41.68 7.80
N VAL A 475 3.30 40.62 7.05
CA VAL A 475 2.01 39.92 7.05
C VAL A 475 1.76 39.23 8.39
N GLU A 476 2.75 38.49 8.91
CA GLU A 476 2.60 37.72 10.15
C GLU A 476 2.47 38.61 11.40
N MET A 477 3.25 39.67 11.50
CA MET A 477 3.30 40.58 12.65
C MET A 477 2.42 41.83 12.47
N SER A 478 1.65 41.92 11.39
CA SER A 478 0.83 43.09 11.04
C SER A 478 1.61 44.42 11.07
N LYS A 479 2.82 44.41 10.50
CA LYS A 479 3.72 45.57 10.39
C LYS A 479 3.76 46.09 8.95
N GLN A 480 4.25 47.31 8.75
CA GLN A 480 4.39 47.95 7.44
C GLN A 480 5.83 48.45 7.23
N ILE A 481 6.81 47.57 7.44
CA ILE A 481 8.23 47.91 7.25
C ILE A 481 8.57 47.78 5.76
N VAL A 482 9.06 48.85 5.15
CA VAL A 482 9.41 48.94 3.73
C VAL A 482 10.79 48.34 3.47
N GLY A 483 11.74 48.48 4.39
CA GLY A 483 13.10 47.96 4.21
C GLY A 483 14.11 48.45 5.26
N PHE A 484 15.38 48.37 4.91
CA PHE A 484 16.52 48.83 5.72
C PHE A 484 17.03 50.18 5.23
N THR A 485 17.61 51.01 6.11
CA THR A 485 18.44 52.13 5.64
C THR A 485 19.76 51.60 5.06
N PRO A 486 20.42 52.33 4.13
CA PRO A 486 21.69 51.88 3.53
C PRO A 486 22.77 51.54 4.57
N GLU A 487 22.84 52.31 5.66
CA GLU A 487 23.80 52.11 6.75
C GLU A 487 23.47 50.88 7.59
N ALA A 488 22.19 50.59 7.79
CA ALA A 488 21.73 49.39 8.50
C ALA A 488 22.04 48.11 7.69
N LEU A 489 21.84 48.19 6.38
CA LEU A 489 22.12 47.10 5.45
C LEU A 489 23.63 46.81 5.36
N ALA A 490 24.47 47.84 5.33
CA ALA A 490 25.92 47.69 5.37
C ALA A 490 26.42 46.96 6.64
N LEU A 491 25.76 47.18 7.79
CA LEU A 491 26.05 46.44 9.03
C LEU A 491 25.64 44.96 8.93
N LEU A 492 24.50 44.66 8.31
CA LEU A 492 24.09 43.26 8.09
C LEU A 492 25.03 42.53 7.12
N MET A 493 25.52 43.20 6.08
CA MET A 493 26.45 42.61 5.11
C MET A 493 27.86 42.40 5.66
N SER A 494 28.31 43.22 6.62
CA SER A 494 29.66 43.13 7.20
C SER A 494 29.77 42.11 8.34
N TYR A 495 28.65 41.58 8.84
CA TYR A 495 28.64 40.58 9.90
C TYR A 495 28.94 39.16 9.35
N GLN A 496 29.62 38.34 10.16
CA GLN A 496 30.14 37.03 9.74
C GLN A 496 29.09 35.90 9.70
N TRP A 497 27.96 36.08 10.40
CA TRP A 497 26.86 35.10 10.47
C TRP A 497 27.31 33.65 10.76
N PRO A 498 27.90 33.36 11.93
CA PRO A 498 28.39 32.02 12.28
C PRO A 498 27.36 30.88 12.13
N ASP A 499 26.07 31.17 12.31
CA ASP A 499 24.95 30.22 12.16
C ASP A 499 24.14 30.44 10.86
N ASN A 500 24.74 31.17 9.90
CA ASN A 500 24.21 31.41 8.55
C ASN A 500 22.74 31.89 8.56
N PHE A 501 21.88 31.32 7.71
CA PHE A 501 20.48 31.73 7.56
C PHE A 501 19.65 31.50 8.83
N MET A 502 20.03 30.55 9.69
CA MET A 502 19.33 30.31 10.95
C MET A 502 19.44 31.52 11.89
N GLN A 503 20.65 32.10 11.99
CA GLN A 503 20.88 33.31 12.76
C GLN A 503 20.29 34.54 12.07
N LEU A 504 20.47 34.69 10.76
CA LEU A 504 19.89 35.81 10.01
C LEU A 504 18.37 35.87 10.21
N LYS A 505 17.67 34.73 10.09
CA LYS A 505 16.22 34.65 10.30
C LYS A 505 15.81 35.13 11.70
N ARG A 506 16.54 34.69 12.74
CA ARG A 506 16.28 35.08 14.13
C ARG A 506 16.49 36.59 14.34
N VAL A 507 17.61 37.11 13.85
CA VAL A 507 17.95 38.54 13.95
C VAL A 507 16.94 39.39 13.20
N LEU A 508 16.56 39.01 11.98
CA LEU A 508 15.54 39.74 11.21
C LEU A 508 14.18 39.77 11.92
N ALA A 509 13.76 38.65 12.52
CA ALA A 509 12.51 38.60 13.30
C ALA A 509 12.56 39.55 14.51
N GLU A 510 13.68 39.60 15.22
CA GLU A 510 13.88 40.53 16.34
C GLU A 510 13.89 41.99 15.88
N LEU A 511 14.53 42.28 14.74
CA LEU A 511 14.55 43.63 14.15
C LEU A 511 13.15 44.11 13.76
N VAL A 512 12.32 43.26 13.16
CA VAL A 512 10.92 43.60 12.82
C VAL A 512 10.10 43.87 14.08
N MET A 513 10.33 43.08 15.13
CA MET A 513 9.62 43.24 16.41
C MET A 513 9.94 44.59 17.09
N LEU A 514 11.21 44.97 17.13
CA LEU A 514 11.68 46.20 17.77
C LEU A 514 11.40 47.46 16.93
N THR A 515 11.29 47.32 15.61
CA THR A 515 11.10 48.46 14.71
C THR A 515 9.64 48.93 14.73
N SER A 516 9.47 50.24 14.93
CA SER A 516 8.16 50.92 14.87
C SER A 516 8.05 51.90 13.69
N THR A 517 9.12 52.06 12.93
CA THR A 517 9.24 52.95 11.76
C THR A 517 9.12 52.16 10.45
N ALA A 518 8.86 52.86 9.34
CA ALA A 518 8.80 52.24 8.01
C ALA A 518 10.16 51.68 7.54
N TYR A 519 11.28 52.19 8.06
CA TYR A 519 12.62 51.68 7.77
C TYR A 519 13.32 51.24 9.05
N ILE A 520 14.04 50.12 8.98
CA ILE A 520 14.90 49.63 10.06
C ILE A 520 16.18 50.45 10.06
N GLN A 521 16.45 51.13 11.17
CA GLN A 521 17.58 52.04 11.33
C GLN A 521 18.86 51.32 11.76
N ARG A 522 19.99 51.97 11.51
CA ARG A 522 21.34 51.49 11.87
C ARG A 522 21.46 51.13 13.34
N ASP A 523 20.96 51.98 14.23
CA ASP A 523 21.14 51.83 15.67
C ASP A 523 20.44 50.57 16.19
N THR A 524 19.22 50.28 15.70
CA THR A 524 18.48 49.06 16.03
C THR A 524 19.21 47.81 15.55
N VAL A 525 19.80 47.83 14.34
CA VAL A 525 20.61 46.72 13.82
C VAL A 525 21.87 46.51 14.67
N PHE A 526 22.54 47.59 15.02
CA PHE A 526 23.76 47.54 15.83
C PHE A 526 23.48 46.92 17.21
N GLU A 527 22.42 47.34 17.89
CA GLU A 527 22.03 46.80 19.20
C GLU A 527 21.74 45.30 19.17
N VAL A 528 20.99 44.82 18.17
CA VAL A 528 20.65 43.39 18.04
C VAL A 528 21.90 42.56 17.70
N ILE A 529 22.77 43.04 16.81
CA ILE A 529 24.02 42.35 16.48
C ILE A 529 24.96 42.30 17.69
N GLU A 530 25.10 43.38 18.45
CA GLU A 530 25.92 43.39 19.67
C GLU A 530 25.37 42.46 20.74
N LYS A 531 24.04 42.38 20.89
CA LYS A 531 23.38 41.40 21.77
C LYS A 531 23.68 39.97 21.34
N GLU A 532 23.62 39.68 20.04
CA GLU A 532 23.96 38.37 19.46
C GLU A 532 25.43 38.00 19.70
N LYS A 533 26.36 38.94 19.49
CA LYS A 533 27.80 38.73 19.81
C LYS A 533 28.01 38.40 21.28
N ARG A 534 27.24 38.99 22.20
CA ARG A 534 27.32 38.68 23.64
C ARG A 534 26.72 37.33 24.01
N GLN A 535 25.73 36.84 23.26
CA GLN A 535 25.16 35.50 23.44
C GLN A 535 26.08 34.41 22.89
N TYR A 536 26.81 34.71 21.81
CA TYR A 536 27.90 33.90 21.30
C TYR A 536 29.19 34.21 22.07
N VAL A 537 29.24 33.81 23.35
CA VAL A 537 30.52 33.77 24.08
C VAL A 537 31.38 32.73 23.36
N PRO A 538 32.56 33.08 22.81
CA PRO A 538 33.51 32.07 22.38
C PRO A 538 33.77 31.20 23.60
N THR A 539 33.62 29.88 23.45
CA THR A 539 34.27 28.99 24.42
C THR A 539 35.73 29.45 24.48
N THR A 540 36.26 29.63 25.69
CA THR A 540 37.43 30.44 26.07
C THR A 540 38.77 30.12 25.38
N ALA A 541 38.77 29.41 24.26
CA ALA A 541 39.92 29.12 23.42
C ALA A 541 40.40 30.32 22.58
N ASP A 542 39.51 31.22 22.13
CA ASP A 542 39.86 32.27 21.14
C ASP A 542 40.18 33.66 21.72
N LEU A 543 40.27 33.80 23.05
CA LEU A 543 40.69 35.05 23.68
C LEU A 543 42.22 35.17 23.82
N PHE A 544 42.97 34.10 23.57
CA PHE A 544 44.43 34.11 23.59
C PHE A 544 44.98 33.97 22.18
N ASP A 545 45.65 35.02 21.72
CA ASP A 545 46.48 34.96 20.52
C ASP A 545 47.74 34.12 20.83
N TYR A 546 47.68 32.83 20.53
CA TYR A 546 48.79 31.88 20.76
C TYR A 546 50.02 32.13 19.88
N ASN A 547 49.97 33.09 18.96
CA ASN A 547 51.11 33.48 18.12
C ASN A 547 51.99 34.58 18.75
N ARG A 548 51.80 34.90 20.04
CA ARG A 548 52.61 35.90 20.75
C ARG A 548 53.68 35.26 21.65
N PRO A 549 54.81 35.95 21.92
CA PRO A 549 55.81 35.47 22.84
C PRO A 549 55.24 35.21 24.24
N LEU A 550 55.64 34.09 24.87
CA LEU A 550 55.19 33.69 26.21
C LEU A 550 55.35 34.81 27.27
N GLY A 551 56.36 35.66 27.12
CA GLY A 551 56.62 36.80 28.00
C GLY A 551 55.49 37.83 28.01
N GLU A 552 54.93 38.18 26.84
CA GLU A 552 53.82 39.14 26.74
C GLU A 552 52.53 38.58 27.31
N MET A 553 52.23 37.31 27.00
CA MET A 553 51.05 36.61 27.52
C MET A 553 51.08 36.53 29.04
N THR A 554 52.24 36.20 29.61
CA THR A 554 52.43 36.13 31.06
C THR A 554 52.24 37.50 31.71
N ARG A 555 52.71 38.57 31.07
CA ARG A 555 52.59 39.94 31.58
C ARG A 555 51.14 40.45 31.60
N GLU A 556 50.36 40.18 30.55
CA GLU A 556 48.94 40.55 30.53
C GLU A 556 48.16 39.82 31.62
N ILE A 557 48.39 38.51 31.79
CA ILE A 557 47.76 37.72 32.86
C ILE A 557 48.13 38.29 34.24
N VAL A 558 49.40 38.63 34.46
CA VAL A 558 49.86 39.25 35.72
C VAL A 558 49.18 40.60 35.96
N LYS A 559 49.01 41.45 34.93
CA LYS A 559 48.30 42.74 35.06
C LYS A 559 46.82 42.57 35.38
N VAL A 560 46.13 41.63 34.73
CA VAL A 560 44.72 41.34 34.99
C VAL A 560 44.53 40.85 36.43
N VAL A 561 45.35 39.90 36.88
CA VAL A 561 45.25 39.39 38.25
C VAL A 561 45.63 40.44 39.29
N LEU A 562 46.64 41.29 39.02
CA LEU A 562 47.00 42.40 39.91
C LEU A 562 45.87 43.44 40.03
N SER A 563 45.19 43.76 38.92
CA SER A 563 44.02 44.64 38.91
C SER A 563 42.86 44.04 39.72
N GLN A 564 42.59 42.74 39.56
CA GLN A 564 41.53 42.05 40.32
C GLN A 564 41.85 41.94 41.81
N CYS A 565 43.14 41.96 42.18
CA CYS A 565 43.61 41.97 43.57
C CYS A 565 43.83 43.38 44.12
N GLY A 566 43.33 44.42 43.44
CA GLY A 566 43.39 45.82 43.90
C GLY A 566 44.82 46.36 44.07
N GLY A 567 45.78 45.86 43.29
CA GLY A 567 47.18 46.27 43.39
C GLY A 567 48.01 45.53 44.46
N ASN A 568 47.42 44.59 45.20
CA ASN A 568 48.15 43.83 46.22
C ASN A 568 49.01 42.72 45.60
N GLN A 569 50.29 43.00 45.40
CA GLN A 569 51.25 42.09 44.76
C GLN A 569 51.43 40.75 45.50
N THR A 570 51.32 40.73 46.83
CA THR A 570 51.46 39.50 47.63
C THR A 570 50.25 38.58 47.42
N LEU A 571 49.05 39.16 47.34
CA LEU A 571 47.82 38.42 47.08
C LEU A 571 47.78 37.89 45.64
N ALA A 572 48.18 38.73 44.67
CA ALA A 572 48.28 38.36 43.26
C ALA A 572 49.29 37.22 43.03
N ALA A 573 50.47 37.29 43.66
CA ALA A 573 51.50 36.25 43.55
C ALA A 573 51.02 34.91 44.11
N LYS A 574 50.34 34.93 45.27
CA LYS A 574 49.75 33.72 45.87
C LYS A 574 48.65 33.11 44.98
N ARG A 575 47.84 33.95 44.33
CA ARG A 575 46.77 33.51 43.43
C ARG A 575 47.30 32.90 42.12
N LEU A 576 48.42 33.40 41.64
CA LEU A 576 49.11 32.89 40.45
C LEU A 576 50.04 31.69 40.75
N GLY A 577 50.24 31.34 42.02
CA GLY A 577 51.13 30.25 42.42
C GLY A 577 52.63 30.53 42.22
N ILE A 578 53.03 31.80 42.10
CA ILE A 578 54.42 32.22 41.87
C ILE A 578 54.99 32.99 43.07
N GLY A 579 56.32 33.04 43.17
CA GLY A 579 57.01 33.88 44.16
C GLY A 579 56.81 35.37 43.89
N ARG A 580 56.80 36.18 44.97
CA ARG A 580 56.66 37.66 44.86
C ARG A 580 57.76 38.30 44.01
N THR A 581 58.98 37.78 44.07
CA THR A 581 60.11 38.22 43.24
C THR A 581 59.92 37.88 41.77
N THR A 582 59.30 36.74 41.44
CA THR A 582 58.95 36.35 40.08
C THR A 582 57.85 37.24 39.49
N LEU A 583 56.84 37.58 40.29
CA LEU A 583 55.79 38.53 39.88
C LEU A 583 56.35 39.93 39.59
N TRP A 584 57.32 40.39 40.39
CA TRP A 584 58.03 41.66 40.15
C TRP A 584 58.85 41.62 38.86
N ARG A 585 59.51 40.48 38.57
CA ARG A 585 60.28 40.29 37.33
C ARG A 585 59.40 40.40 36.08
N TYR A 586 58.22 39.76 36.08
CA TYR A 586 57.27 39.86 34.97
C TYR A 586 56.65 41.26 34.78
N LEU A 587 56.61 42.10 35.82
CA LEU A 587 56.12 43.48 35.72
C LEU A 587 57.19 44.43 35.14
N ASN A 588 58.46 44.18 35.47
CA ASN A 588 59.60 45.05 35.19
C ASN A 588 60.55 44.57 34.08
N GLU A 589 60.33 43.39 33.50
CA GLU A 589 60.97 43.00 32.23
C GLU A 589 60.50 43.96 31.12
N THR A 590 61.40 44.87 30.72
CA THR A 590 61.43 45.52 29.41
C THR A 590 62.42 44.74 28.57
N ASP A 591 61.99 44.34 27.38
CA ASP A 591 62.65 43.40 26.45
C ASP A 591 64.18 43.30 26.52
#